data_AF-A0A7Y2IZI4-F1
#
_entry.id   AF-A0A7Y2IZI4-F1
#
_cell.length_a   1.000
_cell.length_b   1.000
_cell.length_c   1.000
_cell.angle_alpha   90.00
_cell.angle_beta   90.00
_cell.angle_gamma   90.00
#
_symmetry.space_group_name_H-M   'P 1'
#
loop_
_entity.id
_entity.type
_entity.pdbx_description
1 polymer ?
#
loop_
_entity_poly.entity_id
_entity_poly.type
_entity_poly.pdbx_seq_one_letter_code
_entity_poly.pdbx_strand_id
1 'polypeptide(L)'
;PDAKRKEIEADIEATYAKRPAMAMVNSDKGITNLHVPSDVIIDASIPALVRAGGKGWGPDGEEADTKCVIPDNSYAPVYDETIRYFKEHGALDPTSSGAVSNVGLMAQKAEEYGSHPTTFEAEADGTIRYVLENGDILHQHDVLQGDIWRASSANRAPIEDWVRLGIARQRATGAAAVFWLDATRPHDAELITYVNAILKAEGADKSDIQIMAPREATRFTLKTIRVGKDCISVTGNVLRDYLTDLFPILELGTSAKMLSIVKLMQGGGLFETGAGGSAPKHVQQLVAEGHLRWDSLGEFCALGESFKFLADSKGNSKAAVLGETVEAATQRLLENGNSPGRKVGDTDNRDSHFYFALYWAEALAAQDEDADLAADFEPVARALADGKDAILAEIAAIQGKPADLGGYFHTDFEKTAAVMRPSRTLNAIIA
;
A
#
# COMPACT_ATOMS: atom_id res chain seq x y z
N PRO A 1 -30.34 21.83 -23.51
CA PRO A 1 -31.18 21.21 -24.57
C PRO A 1 -30.46 20.06 -25.26
N ASP A 2 -31.16 18.98 -25.64
CA ASP A 2 -30.54 17.78 -26.21
C ASP A 2 -29.72 18.03 -27.48
N ALA A 3 -30.15 18.97 -28.33
CA ALA A 3 -29.39 19.33 -29.53
C ALA A 3 -27.99 19.85 -29.19
N LYS A 4 -27.87 20.71 -28.16
CA LYS A 4 -26.58 21.25 -27.72
C LYS A 4 -25.71 20.19 -27.04
N ARG A 5 -26.32 19.25 -26.29
CA ARG A 5 -25.60 18.10 -25.72
C ARG A 5 -24.96 17.26 -26.83
N LYS A 6 -25.74 16.88 -27.85
CA LYS A 6 -25.26 16.08 -28.99
C LYS A 6 -24.17 16.78 -29.79
N GLU A 7 -24.27 18.09 -29.97
CA GLU A 7 -23.23 18.91 -30.61
C GLU A 7 -21.90 18.81 -29.83
N ILE A 8 -21.94 18.98 -28.51
CA ILE A 8 -20.75 18.88 -27.64
C ILE A 8 -20.17 17.46 -27.65
N GLU A 9 -21.01 16.43 -27.56
CA GLU A 9 -20.60 15.02 -27.64
C GLU A 9 -19.89 14.73 -28.98
N ALA A 10 -20.43 15.24 -30.09
CA ALA A 10 -19.82 15.07 -31.41
C ALA A 10 -18.45 15.77 -31.52
N ASP A 11 -18.29 16.95 -30.92
CA ASP A 11 -17.02 17.68 -30.90
C ASP A 11 -15.95 16.96 -30.06
N ILE A 12 -16.35 16.31 -28.95
CA ILE A 12 -15.47 15.46 -28.14
C ILE A 12 -15.03 14.23 -28.94
N GLU A 13 -15.95 13.52 -29.59
CA GLU A 13 -15.63 12.37 -30.45
C GLU A 13 -14.69 12.76 -31.61
N ALA A 14 -14.94 13.91 -32.23
CA ALA A 14 -14.06 14.44 -33.27
C ALA A 14 -12.66 14.79 -32.74
N THR A 15 -12.52 15.08 -31.45
CA THR A 15 -11.23 15.31 -30.79
C THR A 15 -10.48 14.00 -30.58
N TYR A 16 -11.14 12.93 -30.16
CA TYR A 16 -10.52 11.60 -30.02
C TYR A 16 -9.94 11.09 -31.34
N ALA A 17 -10.63 11.32 -32.47
CA ALA A 17 -10.13 10.95 -33.79
C ALA A 17 -8.85 11.72 -34.24
N LYS A 18 -8.54 12.86 -33.60
CA LYS A 18 -7.40 13.72 -33.94
C LYS A 18 -6.26 13.68 -32.91
N ARG A 19 -6.48 13.03 -31.77
CA ARG A 19 -5.54 12.95 -30.65
C ARG A 19 -5.05 11.50 -30.48
N PRO A 20 -3.91 11.27 -29.81
CA PRO A 20 -3.48 9.90 -29.52
C PRO A 20 -4.54 9.16 -28.70
N ALA A 21 -4.60 7.84 -28.88
CA ALA A 21 -5.42 6.99 -28.05
C ALA A 21 -5.06 7.17 -26.56
N MET A 22 -6.08 7.08 -25.71
CA MET A 22 -5.96 7.31 -24.28
C MET A 22 -6.10 5.99 -23.53
N ALA A 23 -5.36 5.86 -22.43
CA ALA A 23 -5.56 4.75 -21.51
C ALA A 23 -6.99 4.78 -20.94
N MET A 24 -7.61 3.60 -20.81
CA MET A 24 -8.96 3.42 -20.33
C MET A 24 -8.98 2.88 -18.90
N VAL A 25 -9.83 3.45 -18.05
CA VAL A 25 -10.16 2.93 -16.72
C VAL A 25 -11.17 1.77 -16.86
N ASN A 26 -12.10 1.92 -17.82
CA ASN A 26 -13.07 0.91 -18.23
C ASN A 26 -13.47 1.17 -19.70
N SER A 27 -12.95 0.35 -20.63
CA SER A 27 -13.22 0.47 -22.07
C SER A 27 -14.69 0.20 -22.41
N ASP A 28 -15.31 -0.82 -21.81
CA ASP A 28 -16.72 -1.18 -22.05
C ASP A 28 -17.71 -0.05 -21.73
N LYS A 29 -17.34 0.81 -20.78
CA LYS A 29 -18.14 1.98 -20.35
C LYS A 29 -17.62 3.31 -20.91
N GLY A 30 -16.58 3.28 -21.74
CA GLY A 30 -15.97 4.50 -22.30
C GLY A 30 -15.28 5.40 -21.27
N ILE A 31 -14.93 4.89 -20.07
CA ILE A 31 -14.29 5.68 -19.02
C ILE A 31 -12.79 5.75 -19.27
N THR A 32 -12.30 6.94 -19.61
CA THR A 32 -10.89 7.24 -19.93
C THR A 32 -10.10 7.71 -18.71
N ASN A 33 -8.77 7.76 -18.84
CA ASN A 33 -7.85 8.34 -17.84
C ASN A 33 -8.15 9.79 -17.45
N LEU A 34 -8.88 10.55 -18.28
CA LEU A 34 -9.23 11.95 -18.00
C LEU A 34 -10.67 12.16 -17.52
N HIS A 35 -11.43 11.08 -17.26
CA HIS A 35 -12.80 11.20 -16.79
C HIS A 35 -12.89 11.71 -15.34
N VAL A 36 -12.14 11.10 -14.42
CA VAL A 36 -12.16 11.45 -12.99
C VAL A 36 -10.73 11.49 -12.44
N PRO A 37 -10.30 12.57 -11.77
CA PRO A 37 -8.92 12.70 -11.28
C PRO A 37 -8.46 11.61 -10.32
N SER A 38 -9.38 10.99 -9.57
CA SER A 38 -9.09 9.95 -8.58
C SER A 38 -9.10 8.53 -9.14
N ASP A 39 -9.39 8.34 -10.44
CA ASP A 39 -9.47 6.99 -11.02
C ASP A 39 -8.09 6.36 -11.27
N VAL A 40 -7.10 7.19 -11.60
CA VAL A 40 -5.74 6.75 -11.92
C VAL A 40 -4.75 7.46 -11.00
N ILE A 41 -4.36 6.77 -9.93
CA ILE A 41 -3.46 7.26 -8.89
C ILE A 41 -2.08 6.66 -9.13
N ILE A 42 -1.04 7.50 -9.13
CA ILE A 42 0.31 7.18 -9.63
C ILE A 42 0.98 6.01 -8.90
N ASP A 43 0.85 5.98 -7.58
CA ASP A 43 1.36 4.96 -6.66
C ASP A 43 0.90 3.55 -7.04
N ALA A 44 -0.38 3.36 -7.38
CA ALA A 44 -0.96 2.06 -7.73
C ALA A 44 -0.93 1.79 -9.24
N SER A 45 -1.19 2.81 -10.07
CA SER A 45 -1.36 2.65 -11.52
C SER A 45 -0.05 2.33 -12.25
N ILE A 46 1.06 2.97 -11.85
CA ILE A 46 2.35 2.73 -12.52
C ILE A 46 2.88 1.34 -12.20
N PRO A 47 2.91 0.84 -10.95
CA PRO A 47 3.31 -0.54 -10.67
C PRO A 47 2.43 -1.58 -11.37
N ALA A 48 1.11 -1.36 -11.43
CA ALA A 48 0.21 -2.24 -12.16
C ALA A 48 0.58 -2.32 -13.66
N LEU A 49 0.86 -1.17 -14.27
CA LEU A 49 1.31 -1.07 -15.66
C LEU A 49 2.68 -1.71 -15.88
N VAL A 50 3.64 -1.49 -14.97
CA VAL A 50 4.99 -2.09 -15.04
C VAL A 50 4.90 -3.61 -14.95
N ARG A 51 4.09 -4.14 -14.02
CA ARG A 51 3.84 -5.58 -13.88
C ARG A 51 3.16 -6.17 -15.11
N ALA A 52 2.26 -5.43 -15.76
CA ALA A 52 1.63 -5.80 -17.03
C ALA A 52 2.57 -5.65 -18.25
N GLY A 53 3.89 -5.56 -18.04
CA GLY A 53 4.87 -5.47 -19.13
C GLY A 53 4.95 -4.08 -19.78
N GLY A 54 4.53 -3.03 -19.08
CA GLY A 54 4.56 -1.66 -19.59
C GLY A 54 3.32 -1.27 -20.41
N LYS A 55 2.21 -2.00 -20.25
CA LYS A 55 1.01 -1.86 -21.07
C LYS A 55 -0.19 -1.37 -20.28
N GLY A 56 -1.03 -0.58 -20.93
CA GLY A 56 -2.33 -0.13 -20.45
C GLY A 56 -3.44 -0.53 -21.41
N TRP A 57 -4.69 -0.42 -20.98
CA TRP A 57 -5.87 -0.77 -21.79
C TRP A 57 -6.25 0.37 -22.74
N GLY A 58 -6.36 0.05 -24.03
CA GLY A 58 -6.81 0.96 -25.08
C GLY A 58 -8.33 1.06 -25.21
N PRO A 59 -8.83 1.97 -26.06
CA PRO A 59 -10.27 2.14 -26.33
C PRO A 59 -10.90 0.93 -27.05
N ASP A 60 -10.09 0.10 -27.70
CA ASP A 60 -10.48 -1.17 -28.31
C ASP A 60 -10.63 -2.32 -27.30
N GLY A 61 -10.28 -2.08 -26.03
CA GLY A 61 -10.27 -3.11 -24.99
C GLY A 61 -9.06 -4.03 -25.05
N GLU A 62 -7.99 -3.66 -25.77
CA GLU A 62 -6.76 -4.42 -25.87
C GLU A 62 -5.58 -3.73 -25.16
N GLU A 63 -4.54 -4.49 -24.82
CA GLU A 63 -3.35 -3.95 -24.17
C GLU A 63 -2.38 -3.28 -25.17
N ALA A 64 -1.90 -2.08 -24.84
CA ALA A 64 -0.97 -1.32 -25.67
C ALA A 64 0.14 -0.64 -24.86
N ASP A 65 1.30 -0.44 -25.48
CA ASP A 65 2.40 0.34 -24.91
C ASP A 65 1.92 1.77 -24.62
N THR A 66 2.26 2.28 -23.44
CA THR A 66 1.71 3.53 -22.94
C THR A 66 2.81 4.55 -22.63
N LYS A 67 2.59 5.80 -23.03
CA LYS A 67 3.38 6.94 -22.54
C LYS A 67 2.81 7.39 -21.19
N CYS A 68 3.49 7.04 -20.10
CA CYS A 68 3.12 7.49 -18.76
C CYS A 68 3.59 8.95 -18.56
N VAL A 69 2.65 9.89 -18.46
CA VAL A 69 2.96 11.31 -18.26
C VAL A 69 2.95 11.60 -16.77
N ILE A 70 4.15 11.83 -16.20
CA ILE A 70 4.34 12.32 -14.83
C ILE A 70 4.99 13.69 -14.95
N PRO A 71 4.25 14.80 -14.75
CA PRO A 71 4.74 16.14 -15.06
C PRO A 71 5.95 16.59 -14.22
N ASP A 72 5.94 16.30 -12.92
CA ASP A 72 7.01 16.67 -12.00
C ASP A 72 8.18 15.66 -12.04
N ASN A 73 9.41 16.15 -11.96
CA ASN A 73 10.62 15.34 -12.10
C ASN A 73 11.25 14.90 -10.77
N SER A 74 10.64 15.21 -9.63
CA SER A 74 11.18 14.79 -8.31
C SER A 74 11.20 13.28 -8.17
N TYR A 75 10.15 12.61 -8.66
CA TYR A 75 9.94 11.16 -8.46
C TYR A 75 9.77 10.37 -9.76
N ALA A 76 9.44 11.01 -10.88
CA ALA A 76 9.37 10.37 -12.19
C ALA A 76 10.63 9.54 -12.57
N PRO A 77 11.86 9.94 -12.20
CA PRO A 77 13.06 9.15 -12.47
C PRO A 77 13.05 7.73 -11.91
N VAL A 78 12.33 7.46 -10.81
CA VAL A 78 12.22 6.12 -10.22
C VAL A 78 11.50 5.16 -11.18
N TYR A 79 10.35 5.57 -11.70
CA TYR A 79 9.58 4.74 -12.63
C TYR A 79 10.25 4.64 -14.00
N ASP A 80 10.81 5.72 -14.53
CA ASP A 80 11.59 5.67 -15.78
C ASP A 80 12.77 4.69 -15.67
N GLU A 81 13.50 4.71 -14.55
CA GLU A 81 14.61 3.78 -14.33
C GLU A 81 14.15 2.34 -14.17
N THR A 82 13.04 2.11 -13.46
CA THR A 82 12.42 0.78 -13.33
C THR A 82 12.05 0.20 -14.69
N ILE A 83 11.38 1.00 -15.54
CA ILE A 83 10.98 0.59 -16.89
C ILE A 83 12.22 0.31 -17.74
N ARG A 84 13.24 1.18 -17.70
CA ARG A 84 14.50 0.96 -18.44
C ARG A 84 15.19 -0.32 -18.01
N TYR A 85 15.26 -0.57 -16.71
CA TYR A 85 15.87 -1.78 -16.16
C TYR A 85 15.17 -3.04 -16.66
N PHE A 86 13.83 -3.09 -16.61
CA PHE A 86 13.07 -4.25 -17.08
C PHE A 86 13.09 -4.42 -18.60
N LYS A 87 13.18 -3.34 -19.38
CA LYS A 87 13.46 -3.45 -20.82
C LYS A 87 14.81 -4.08 -21.11
N GLU A 88 15.81 -3.82 -20.28
CA GLU A 88 17.18 -4.33 -20.45
C GLU A 88 17.35 -5.76 -19.91
N HIS A 89 16.68 -6.12 -18.81
CA HIS A 89 16.93 -7.36 -18.06
C HIS A 89 15.74 -8.33 -18.02
N GLY A 90 14.62 -7.98 -18.65
CA GLY A 90 13.37 -8.73 -18.55
C GLY A 90 12.67 -8.54 -17.20
N ALA A 91 11.51 -9.18 -17.03
CA ALA A 91 10.72 -9.12 -15.79
C ALA A 91 11.52 -9.60 -14.56
N LEU A 92 11.13 -9.14 -13.37
CA LEU A 92 11.60 -9.73 -12.11
C LEU A 92 10.99 -11.12 -11.98
N ASP A 93 11.76 -12.08 -11.46
CA ASP A 93 11.26 -13.42 -11.12
C ASP A 93 11.01 -13.49 -9.60
N PRO A 94 9.73 -13.48 -9.15
CA PRO A 94 9.41 -13.52 -7.72
C PRO A 94 9.88 -14.77 -7.00
N THR A 95 10.19 -15.87 -7.72
CA THR A 95 10.61 -17.13 -7.09
C THR A 95 12.06 -17.11 -6.63
N SER A 96 12.86 -16.17 -7.13
CA SER A 96 14.30 -16.07 -6.87
C SER A 96 14.75 -14.66 -6.46
N SER A 97 13.88 -13.66 -6.53
CA SER A 97 14.20 -12.30 -6.10
C SER A 97 14.30 -12.18 -4.58
N GLY A 98 15.15 -11.26 -4.12
CA GLY A 98 15.07 -10.73 -2.76
C GLY A 98 13.89 -9.76 -2.63
N ALA A 99 13.74 -9.18 -1.44
CA ALA A 99 12.67 -8.25 -1.11
C ALA A 99 13.17 -6.82 -0.88
N VAL A 100 12.30 -5.84 -1.15
CA VAL A 100 12.54 -4.44 -0.78
C VAL A 100 11.62 -4.03 0.37
N SER A 101 12.22 -3.69 1.50
CA SER A 101 11.50 -3.04 2.61
C SER A 101 11.66 -1.52 2.55
N ASN A 102 10.79 -0.79 3.24
CA ASN A 102 10.85 0.67 3.32
C ASN A 102 10.89 1.18 4.76
N VAL A 103 11.67 2.24 4.98
CA VAL A 103 11.65 3.08 6.17
C VAL A 103 11.35 4.52 5.73
N GLY A 104 10.12 4.98 5.97
CA GLY A 104 9.62 6.26 5.46
C GLY A 104 9.56 7.38 6.50
N LEU A 105 10.03 8.57 6.12
CA LEU A 105 9.83 9.80 6.90
C LEU A 105 8.40 10.32 6.69
N MET A 106 7.54 10.23 7.71
CA MET A 106 6.14 10.69 7.60
C MET A 106 5.58 11.41 8.84
N ALA A 107 6.24 11.26 9.99
CA ALA A 107 5.72 11.79 11.25
C ALA A 107 5.53 13.32 11.19
N GLN A 108 4.44 13.79 11.80
CA GLN A 108 4.05 15.21 11.84
C GLN A 108 3.81 15.85 10.46
N LYS A 109 3.22 15.08 9.52
CA LYS A 109 2.93 15.53 8.14
C LYS A 109 4.18 16.01 7.43
N ALA A 110 5.24 15.20 7.47
CA ALA A 110 6.51 15.55 6.85
C ALA A 110 6.36 15.77 5.34
N GLU A 111 7.07 16.77 4.84
CA GLU A 111 7.26 17.09 3.43
C GLU A 111 5.94 17.47 2.72
N GLU A 112 5.65 16.92 1.54
CA GLU A 112 4.49 17.28 0.71
C GLU A 112 3.15 17.02 1.41
N TYR A 113 3.06 16.03 2.29
CA TYR A 113 1.83 15.68 3.02
C TYR A 113 1.37 16.76 4.01
N GLY A 114 2.26 17.68 4.37
CA GLY A 114 1.93 18.86 5.18
C GLY A 114 1.63 20.11 4.36
N SER A 115 1.80 20.06 3.03
CA SER A 115 1.83 21.26 2.17
C SER A 115 0.46 21.76 1.69
N HIS A 116 -0.62 21.02 1.94
CA HIS A 116 -1.96 21.42 1.49
C HIS A 116 -2.39 22.84 1.91
N PRO A 117 -2.24 23.27 3.18
CA PRO A 117 -2.58 24.64 3.58
C PRO A 117 -1.59 25.70 3.06
N THR A 118 -0.47 25.29 2.47
CA THR A 118 0.62 26.14 1.98
C THR A 118 0.86 25.98 0.48
N THR A 119 -0.17 25.54 -0.25
CA THR A 119 -0.18 25.41 -1.71
C THR A 119 -1.22 26.35 -2.31
N PHE A 120 -0.81 27.15 -3.30
CA PHE A 120 -1.64 28.19 -3.90
C PHE A 120 -1.44 28.25 -5.41
N GLU A 121 -2.52 28.51 -6.14
CA GLU A 121 -2.45 28.98 -7.53
C GLU A 121 -2.19 30.49 -7.50
N ALA A 122 -1.15 30.94 -8.20
CA ALA A 122 -0.80 32.35 -8.26
C ALA A 122 -1.86 33.12 -9.06
N GLU A 123 -2.50 34.11 -8.43
CA GLU A 123 -3.60 34.88 -9.06
C GLU A 123 -3.11 35.87 -10.14
N ALA A 124 -1.83 36.25 -10.12
CA ALA A 124 -1.21 37.18 -11.04
C ALA A 124 0.32 37.00 -11.09
N ASP A 125 0.95 37.57 -12.13
CA ASP A 125 2.41 37.65 -12.23
C ASP A 125 2.99 38.45 -11.05
N GLY A 126 4.07 37.96 -10.47
CA GLY A 126 4.73 38.61 -9.35
C GLY A 126 5.75 37.75 -8.65
N THR A 127 5.84 37.91 -7.33
CA THR A 127 6.82 37.21 -6.51
C THR A 127 6.18 36.69 -5.22
N ILE A 128 6.37 35.42 -4.91
CA ILE A 128 5.99 34.82 -3.63
C ILE A 128 7.22 34.73 -2.73
N ARG A 129 7.09 35.15 -1.47
CA ARG A 129 8.17 35.19 -0.48
C ARG A 129 7.81 34.43 0.79
N TYR A 130 8.78 33.73 1.34
CA TYR A 130 8.74 33.19 2.70
C TYR A 130 9.50 34.16 3.60
N VAL A 131 8.79 34.86 4.51
CA VAL A 131 9.35 35.92 5.35
C VAL A 131 9.28 35.50 6.82
N LEU A 132 10.40 35.60 7.52
CA LEU A 132 10.51 35.32 8.94
C LEU A 132 9.92 36.47 9.78
N GLU A 133 9.61 36.19 11.05
CA GLU A 133 9.06 37.19 11.99
C GLU A 133 9.96 38.42 12.15
N ASN A 134 11.28 38.26 12.02
CA ASN A 134 12.25 39.34 12.06
C ASN A 134 12.33 40.18 10.76
N GLY A 135 11.56 39.82 9.73
CA GLY A 135 11.54 40.48 8.42
C GLY A 135 12.51 39.91 7.39
N ASP A 136 13.34 38.93 7.75
CA ASP A 136 14.26 38.30 6.81
C ASP A 136 13.49 37.46 5.77
N ILE A 137 13.90 37.54 4.50
CA ILE A 137 13.35 36.71 3.43
C ILE A 137 14.13 35.40 3.40
N LEU A 138 13.48 34.30 3.77
CA LEU A 138 14.06 32.96 3.73
C LEU A 138 14.08 32.39 2.31
N HIS A 139 12.98 32.53 1.57
CA HIS A 139 12.85 32.08 0.18
C HIS A 139 12.08 33.10 -0.66
N GLN A 140 12.40 33.18 -1.95
CA GLN A 140 11.72 34.06 -2.91
C GLN A 140 11.67 33.39 -4.28
N HIS A 141 10.50 33.44 -4.93
CA HIS A 141 10.29 32.92 -6.28
C HIS A 141 9.46 33.90 -7.10
N ASP A 142 9.88 34.15 -8.35
CA ASP A 142 9.03 34.81 -9.33
C ASP A 142 8.01 33.78 -9.86
N VAL A 143 6.76 34.21 -10.01
CA VAL A 143 5.63 33.38 -10.42
C VAL A 143 4.80 34.10 -11.48
N LEU A 144 4.17 33.33 -12.36
CA LEU A 144 3.20 33.81 -13.33
C LEU A 144 1.78 33.46 -12.88
N GLN A 145 0.79 34.16 -13.43
CA GLN A 145 -0.62 33.81 -13.24
C GLN A 145 -0.88 32.34 -13.61
N GLY A 146 -1.50 31.59 -12.69
CA GLY A 146 -1.84 30.17 -12.86
C GLY A 146 -0.74 29.20 -12.44
N ASP A 147 0.46 29.67 -12.05
CA ASP A 147 1.49 28.81 -11.48
C ASP A 147 1.04 28.25 -10.13
N ILE A 148 1.36 26.98 -9.86
CA ILE A 148 1.13 26.36 -8.55
C ILE A 148 2.39 26.52 -7.70
N TRP A 149 2.32 27.35 -6.67
CA TRP A 149 3.39 27.50 -5.68
C TRP A 149 3.07 26.70 -4.42
N ARG A 150 4.08 26.06 -3.83
CA ARG A 150 3.94 25.28 -2.59
C ARG A 150 5.11 25.46 -1.65
N ALA A 151 4.85 25.36 -0.35
CA ALA A 151 5.88 25.17 0.68
C ALA A 151 5.63 23.89 1.48
N SER A 152 6.70 23.11 1.69
CA SER A 152 6.70 21.87 2.46
C SER A 152 7.64 22.00 3.66
N SER A 153 7.43 21.20 4.70
CA SER A 153 8.27 21.22 5.91
C SER A 153 8.54 19.83 6.44
N ALA A 154 9.75 19.59 6.95
CA ALA A 154 10.09 18.38 7.71
C ALA A 154 10.72 18.79 9.03
N ASN A 155 10.12 18.37 10.14
CA ASN A 155 10.61 18.73 11.48
C ASN A 155 11.82 17.88 11.86
N ARG A 156 12.76 18.49 12.59
CA ARG A 156 14.00 17.85 13.03
C ARG A 156 13.76 16.53 13.78
N ALA A 157 12.85 16.50 14.76
CA ALA A 157 12.63 15.30 15.56
C ALA A 157 12.16 14.08 14.73
N PRO A 158 11.17 14.21 13.82
CA PRO A 158 10.86 13.20 12.81
C PRO A 158 12.05 12.75 11.95
N ILE A 159 12.90 13.69 11.48
CA ILE A 159 14.08 13.35 10.67
C ILE A 159 15.04 12.48 11.49
N GLU A 160 15.36 12.87 12.72
CA GLU A 160 16.31 12.11 13.53
C GLU A 160 15.78 10.71 13.89
N ASP A 161 14.48 10.58 14.19
CA ASP A 161 13.83 9.29 14.44
C ASP A 161 13.86 8.37 13.20
N TRP A 162 13.52 8.92 12.04
CA TRP A 162 13.58 8.22 10.75
C TRP A 162 14.97 7.66 10.43
N VAL A 163 16.03 8.45 10.64
CA VAL A 163 17.40 7.98 10.40
C VAL A 163 17.77 6.85 11.37
N ARG A 164 17.44 7.00 12.67
CA ARG A 164 17.70 5.95 13.68
C ARG A 164 16.93 4.67 13.36
N LEU A 165 15.69 4.78 12.88
CA LEU A 165 14.90 3.64 12.46
C LEU A 165 15.54 2.93 11.26
N GLY A 166 16.03 3.68 10.27
CA GLY A 166 16.77 3.13 9.12
C GLY A 166 18.00 2.33 9.55
N ILE A 167 18.81 2.90 10.46
CA ILE A 167 19.99 2.23 11.04
C ILE A 167 19.58 0.97 11.82
N ALA A 168 18.53 1.06 12.65
CA ALA A 168 18.06 -0.07 13.45
C ALA A 168 17.57 -1.22 12.58
N ARG A 169 16.82 -0.93 11.51
CA ARG A 169 16.36 -1.96 10.55
C ARG A 169 17.50 -2.58 9.77
N GLN A 170 18.49 -1.79 9.35
CA GLN A 170 19.69 -2.31 8.71
C GLN A 170 20.44 -3.26 9.64
N ARG A 171 20.67 -2.88 10.89
CA ARG A 171 21.33 -3.74 11.90
C ARG A 171 20.58 -5.03 12.18
N ALA A 172 19.25 -4.97 12.26
CA ALA A 172 18.43 -6.11 12.59
C ALA A 172 18.38 -7.17 11.47
N THR A 173 18.52 -6.75 10.22
CA THR A 173 18.35 -7.63 9.04
C THR A 173 19.66 -7.97 8.34
N GLY A 174 20.68 -7.11 8.46
CA GLY A 174 21.92 -7.22 7.70
C GLY A 174 21.77 -6.89 6.21
N ALA A 175 20.58 -6.48 5.74
CA ALA A 175 20.34 -6.10 4.37
C ALA A 175 21.08 -4.80 4.00
N ALA A 176 21.36 -4.61 2.70
CA ALA A 176 21.88 -3.33 2.21
C ALA A 176 20.80 -2.25 2.38
N ALA A 177 21.16 -1.08 2.90
CA ALA A 177 20.22 0.02 3.09
C ALA A 177 20.66 1.25 2.30
N VAL A 178 19.71 1.91 1.64
CA VAL A 178 19.99 3.09 0.82
C VAL A 178 19.06 4.20 1.24
N PHE A 179 19.62 5.37 1.59
CA PHE A 179 18.89 6.63 1.69
C PHE A 179 18.70 7.21 0.29
N TRP A 180 17.45 7.40 -0.13
CA TRP A 180 17.11 7.88 -1.48
C TRP A 180 16.99 9.40 -1.43
N LEU A 181 18.13 10.07 -1.55
CA LEU A 181 18.26 11.53 -1.41
C LEU A 181 19.11 12.08 -2.55
N ASP A 182 18.53 12.99 -3.33
CA ASP A 182 19.21 13.67 -4.43
C ASP A 182 19.95 14.91 -3.90
N ALA A 183 21.28 14.86 -3.83
CA ALA A 183 22.09 15.99 -3.39
C ALA A 183 21.93 17.27 -4.25
N THR A 184 21.34 17.17 -5.45
CA THR A 184 21.02 18.32 -6.31
C THR A 184 19.65 18.95 -6.02
N ARG A 185 18.80 18.27 -5.25
CA ARG A 185 17.52 18.79 -4.74
C ARG A 185 17.79 19.49 -3.40
N PRO A 186 17.52 20.81 -3.27
CA PRO A 186 17.87 21.56 -2.05
C PRO A 186 17.31 20.97 -0.75
N HIS A 187 16.07 20.46 -0.79
CA HIS A 187 15.46 19.78 0.36
C HIS A 187 16.25 18.53 0.80
N ASP A 188 16.59 17.67 -0.14
CA ASP A 188 17.32 16.42 0.14
C ASP A 188 18.76 16.72 0.59
N ALA A 189 19.40 17.76 0.06
CA ALA A 189 20.73 18.19 0.50
C ALA A 189 20.75 18.58 2.00
N GLU A 190 19.69 19.22 2.49
CA GLU A 190 19.53 19.50 3.93
C GLU A 190 19.34 18.20 4.72
N LEU A 191 18.49 17.26 4.26
CA LEU A 191 18.30 15.96 4.90
C LEU A 191 19.61 15.16 4.99
N ILE A 192 20.42 15.17 3.93
CA ILE A 192 21.73 14.49 3.88
C ILE A 192 22.65 14.97 5.01
N THR A 193 22.56 16.24 5.41
CA THR A 193 23.35 16.79 6.54
C THR A 193 22.98 16.11 7.86
N TYR A 194 21.68 15.93 8.14
CA TYR A 194 21.21 15.21 9.32
C TYR A 194 21.57 13.72 9.28
N VAL A 195 21.37 13.07 8.12
CA VAL A 195 21.70 11.66 7.91
C VAL A 195 23.18 11.40 8.24
N ASN A 196 24.09 12.16 7.63
CA ASN A 196 25.53 11.98 7.85
C ASN A 196 25.94 12.20 9.31
N ALA A 197 25.38 13.22 9.97
CA ALA A 197 25.68 13.50 11.38
C ALA A 197 25.27 12.35 12.28
N ILE A 198 24.09 11.77 12.07
CA ILE A 198 23.56 10.67 12.88
C ILE A 198 24.27 9.36 12.56
N LEU A 199 24.54 9.04 11.29
CA LEU A 199 25.31 7.85 10.91
C LEU A 199 26.67 7.82 11.62
N LYS A 200 27.35 8.97 11.67
CA LYS A 200 28.62 9.10 12.40
C LYS A 200 28.44 8.93 13.92
N ALA A 201 27.41 9.56 14.50
CA ALA A 201 27.15 9.48 15.94
C ALA A 201 26.81 8.05 16.40
N GLU A 202 26.10 7.30 15.57
CA GLU A 202 25.71 5.91 15.81
C GLU A 202 26.79 4.89 15.41
N GLY A 203 27.92 5.34 14.81
CA GLY A 203 28.97 4.45 14.29
C GLY A 203 28.51 3.58 13.11
N ALA A 204 27.50 4.03 12.37
CA ALA A 204 26.93 3.36 11.20
C ALA A 204 27.55 3.85 9.88
N ASP A 205 28.49 4.79 9.92
CA ASP A 205 29.28 5.28 8.77
C ASP A 205 30.17 4.19 8.12
N LYS A 206 30.37 3.07 8.82
CA LYS A 206 31.12 1.90 8.35
C LYS A 206 30.24 0.72 7.91
N SER A 207 28.92 0.88 7.95
CA SER A 207 27.96 -0.16 7.55
C SER A 207 27.66 -0.09 6.05
N ASP A 208 26.94 -1.08 5.51
CA ASP A 208 26.46 -1.10 4.12
C ASP A 208 25.28 -0.12 3.88
N ILE A 209 25.28 1.02 4.58
CA ILE A 209 24.33 2.12 4.39
C ILE A 209 24.92 3.10 3.38
N GLN A 210 24.16 3.35 2.31
CA GLN A 210 24.54 4.27 1.23
C GLN A 210 23.55 5.42 1.12
N ILE A 211 23.98 6.54 0.52
CA ILE A 211 23.11 7.65 0.13
C ILE A 211 23.21 7.77 -1.39
N MET A 212 22.08 7.70 -2.09
CA MET A 212 22.01 7.76 -3.55
C MET A 212 20.82 8.59 -4.00
N ALA A 213 20.95 9.29 -5.13
CA ALA A 213 19.79 9.93 -5.75
C ALA A 213 18.76 8.86 -6.19
N PRO A 214 17.45 9.19 -6.24
CA PRO A 214 16.38 8.20 -6.40
C PRO A 214 16.52 7.29 -7.62
N ARG A 215 17.04 7.79 -8.74
CA ARG A 215 17.30 6.99 -9.94
C ARG A 215 18.36 5.92 -9.69
N GLU A 216 19.51 6.34 -9.17
CA GLU A 216 20.66 5.47 -8.88
C GLU A 216 20.27 4.42 -7.83
N ALA A 217 19.55 4.86 -6.79
CA ALA A 217 19.02 3.99 -5.74
C ALA A 217 18.08 2.92 -6.33
N THR A 218 17.16 3.31 -7.22
CA THR A 218 16.26 2.38 -7.94
C THR A 218 17.07 1.30 -8.68
N ARG A 219 18.08 1.71 -9.45
CA ARG A 219 18.94 0.80 -10.21
C ARG A 219 19.72 -0.15 -9.30
N PHE A 220 20.27 0.37 -8.20
CA PHE A 220 20.99 -0.42 -7.20
C PHE A 220 20.07 -1.45 -6.55
N THR A 221 18.89 -1.04 -6.11
CA THR A 221 17.91 -1.92 -5.47
C THR A 221 17.44 -3.01 -6.42
N LEU A 222 17.08 -2.69 -7.67
CA LEU A 222 16.66 -3.68 -8.67
C LEU A 222 17.76 -4.71 -8.97
N LYS A 223 19.03 -4.28 -9.07
CA LYS A 223 20.16 -5.20 -9.22
C LYS A 223 20.35 -6.10 -8.00
N THR A 224 20.13 -5.57 -6.81
CA THR A 224 20.30 -6.28 -5.53
C THR A 224 19.25 -7.37 -5.38
N ILE A 225 17.97 -7.03 -5.57
CA ILE A 225 16.89 -8.01 -5.45
C ILE A 225 16.92 -9.05 -6.56
N ARG A 226 17.37 -8.70 -7.78
CA ARG A 226 17.46 -9.69 -8.87
C ARG A 226 18.44 -10.83 -8.58
N VAL A 227 19.43 -10.63 -7.72
CA VAL A 227 20.37 -11.68 -7.30
C VAL A 227 19.97 -12.35 -5.98
N GLY A 228 18.71 -12.23 -5.56
CA GLY A 228 18.18 -12.89 -4.38
C GLY A 228 18.56 -12.22 -3.05
N LYS A 229 19.02 -10.96 -3.06
CA LYS A 229 19.41 -10.22 -1.84
C LYS A 229 18.39 -9.15 -1.49
N ASP A 230 18.14 -8.99 -0.20
CA ASP A 230 17.21 -7.97 0.28
C ASP A 230 17.84 -6.57 0.31
N CYS A 231 16.97 -5.56 0.19
CA CYS A 231 17.35 -4.16 0.26
C CYS A 231 16.36 -3.36 1.11
N ILE A 232 16.86 -2.36 1.83
CA ILE A 232 16.05 -1.41 2.59
C ILE A 232 16.11 -0.07 1.86
N SER A 233 14.97 0.40 1.40
CA SER A 233 14.80 1.78 0.94
C SER A 233 14.50 2.68 2.14
N VAL A 234 15.30 3.72 2.35
CA VAL A 234 15.11 4.71 3.41
C VAL A 234 14.80 6.05 2.76
N THR A 235 13.54 6.47 2.83
CA THR A 235 13.01 7.50 1.92
C THR A 235 12.19 8.58 2.62
N GLY A 236 12.01 9.71 1.93
CA GLY A 236 10.97 10.69 2.25
C GLY A 236 9.55 10.12 2.12
N ASN A 237 8.55 10.94 2.43
CA ASN A 237 7.15 10.58 2.57
C ASN A 237 6.52 10.12 1.25
N VAL A 238 6.72 10.88 0.16
CA VAL A 238 6.16 10.51 -1.15
C VAL A 238 6.80 9.23 -1.69
N LEU A 239 8.11 9.07 -1.55
CA LEU A 239 8.79 7.85 -2.00
C LEU A 239 8.46 6.64 -1.12
N ARG A 240 8.16 6.82 0.17
CA ARG A 240 7.63 5.74 1.01
C ARG A 240 6.40 5.16 0.32
N ASP A 241 5.44 6.02 0.02
CA ASP A 241 4.18 5.68 -0.66
C ASP A 241 4.41 4.90 -1.96
N TYR A 242 5.19 5.50 -2.87
CA TYR A 242 5.41 4.95 -4.20
C TYR A 242 6.15 3.61 -4.17
N LEU A 243 7.13 3.45 -3.27
CA LEU A 243 7.94 2.24 -3.20
C LEU A 243 7.22 1.10 -2.45
N THR A 244 6.36 1.41 -1.48
CA THR A 244 5.53 0.42 -0.80
C THR A 244 4.37 -0.10 -1.64
N ASP A 245 4.03 0.56 -2.76
CA ASP A 245 3.24 -0.06 -3.81
C ASP A 245 4.11 -0.76 -4.86
N LEU A 246 5.16 -0.10 -5.36
CA LEU A 246 5.96 -0.59 -6.48
C LEU A 246 6.54 -1.98 -6.21
N PHE A 247 7.34 -2.13 -5.15
CA PHE A 247 8.05 -3.38 -4.91
C PHE A 247 7.12 -4.51 -4.48
N PRO A 248 6.16 -4.32 -3.55
CA PRO A 248 5.21 -5.37 -3.20
C PRO A 248 4.34 -5.83 -4.38
N ILE A 249 3.96 -4.95 -5.31
CA ILE A 249 3.26 -5.36 -6.53
C ILE A 249 4.15 -6.21 -7.45
N LEU A 250 5.45 -5.91 -7.52
CA LEU A 250 6.40 -6.69 -8.30
C LEU A 250 6.72 -8.05 -7.65
N GLU A 251 6.84 -8.09 -6.32
CA GLU A 251 7.24 -9.26 -5.54
C GLU A 251 6.06 -10.19 -5.21
N LEU A 252 4.93 -9.62 -4.76
CA LEU A 252 3.78 -10.36 -4.21
C LEU A 252 2.54 -10.26 -5.10
N GLY A 253 2.59 -9.41 -6.13
CA GLY A 253 1.45 -9.15 -7.00
C GLY A 253 0.38 -8.25 -6.40
N THR A 254 0.58 -7.73 -5.20
CA THR A 254 -0.30 -6.81 -4.49
C THR A 254 0.45 -6.13 -3.34
N SER A 255 0.11 -4.89 -3.03
CA SER A 255 0.62 -4.15 -1.85
C SER A 255 -0.21 -4.37 -0.57
N ALA A 256 -1.31 -5.12 -0.66
CA ALA A 256 -2.14 -5.46 0.50
C ALA A 256 -1.50 -6.53 1.42
N LYS A 257 -0.45 -7.22 0.96
CA LYS A 257 0.22 -8.31 1.70
C LYS A 257 1.50 -7.82 2.39
N MET A 258 1.44 -6.65 3.01
CA MET A 258 2.59 -5.99 3.62
C MET A 258 2.33 -5.69 5.09
N LEU A 259 3.39 -5.78 5.90
CA LEU A 259 3.41 -5.22 7.25
C LEU A 259 3.70 -3.72 7.17
N SER A 260 2.80 -2.88 7.67
CA SER A 260 3.02 -1.44 7.84
C SER A 260 2.92 -1.09 9.33
N ILE A 261 4.10 -0.93 9.95
CA ILE A 261 4.24 -0.73 11.40
C ILE A 261 4.72 0.70 11.65
N VAL A 262 3.91 1.45 12.40
CA VAL A 262 4.20 2.82 12.81
C VAL A 262 4.51 2.84 14.31
N LYS A 263 5.79 2.99 14.63
CA LYS A 263 6.22 3.26 16.01
C LYS A 263 5.90 4.73 16.31
N LEU A 264 4.89 4.95 17.15
CA LEU A 264 4.50 6.30 17.54
C LEU A 264 5.61 6.91 18.41
N MET A 265 5.97 8.16 18.13
CA MET A 265 7.04 8.87 18.86
C MET A 265 6.82 8.94 20.39
N GLN A 266 5.58 8.75 20.85
CA GLN A 266 5.21 8.72 22.27
C GLN A 266 5.20 7.31 22.89
N GLY A 267 5.72 6.30 22.18
CA GLY A 267 5.87 4.93 22.69
C GLY A 267 4.68 4.00 22.43
N GLY A 268 3.68 4.43 21.66
CA GLY A 268 2.60 3.57 21.18
C GLY A 268 2.94 2.88 19.85
N GLY A 269 2.09 1.94 19.42
CA GLY A 269 2.17 1.28 18.11
C GLY A 269 0.89 1.50 17.32
N LEU A 270 1.03 1.77 16.03
CA LEU A 270 -0.06 1.78 15.05
C LEU A 270 0.31 0.78 13.94
N PHE A 271 -0.63 -0.09 13.58
CA PHE A 271 -0.42 -1.19 12.65
C PHE A 271 -1.42 -1.03 11.51
N GLU A 272 -0.94 -0.55 10.37
CA GLU A 272 -1.75 -0.44 9.16
C GLU A 272 -1.78 -1.82 8.47
N THR A 273 -2.96 -2.20 7.98
CA THR A 273 -3.25 -3.56 7.50
C THR A 273 -2.75 -3.81 6.06
N GLY A 274 -1.80 -3.02 5.58
CA GLY A 274 -1.31 -3.01 4.21
C GLY A 274 -0.99 -1.60 3.72
N ALA A 275 -0.39 -1.48 2.55
CA ALA A 275 -0.02 -0.18 1.95
C ALA A 275 -0.99 0.28 0.83
N GLY A 276 -1.94 -0.57 0.42
CA GLY A 276 -2.88 -0.27 -0.66
C GLY A 276 -4.12 0.52 -0.22
N GLY A 277 -4.93 0.93 -1.21
CA GLY A 277 -6.20 1.64 -1.00
C GLY A 277 -7.41 0.72 -0.73
N SER A 278 -8.61 1.32 -0.67
CA SER A 278 -9.88 0.64 -0.34
C SER A 278 -10.54 -0.16 -1.48
N ALA A 279 -9.86 -0.31 -2.61
CA ALA A 279 -10.25 -1.17 -3.75
C ALA A 279 -11.73 -1.06 -4.20
N PRO A 280 -12.21 0.09 -4.74
CA PRO A 280 -13.62 0.29 -5.11
C PRO A 280 -14.17 -0.72 -6.13
N LYS A 281 -13.30 -1.30 -6.98
CA LYS A 281 -13.66 -2.38 -7.92
C LYS A 281 -14.02 -3.70 -7.23
N HIS A 282 -13.67 -3.88 -5.95
CA HIS A 282 -14.08 -5.05 -5.16
C HIS A 282 -15.54 -4.90 -4.74
N VAL A 283 -15.94 -3.69 -4.29
CA VAL A 283 -17.33 -3.39 -3.93
C VAL A 283 -18.27 -3.58 -5.12
N GLN A 284 -17.85 -3.18 -6.32
CA GLN A 284 -18.63 -3.40 -7.54
C GLN A 284 -18.92 -4.89 -7.80
N GLN A 285 -17.94 -5.77 -7.59
CA GLN A 285 -18.14 -7.22 -7.74
C GLN A 285 -19.01 -7.78 -6.63
N LEU A 286 -18.82 -7.36 -5.38
CA LEU A 286 -19.66 -7.79 -4.27
C LEU A 286 -21.13 -7.44 -4.52
N VAL A 287 -21.42 -6.22 -4.96
CA VAL A 287 -22.80 -5.77 -5.23
C VAL A 287 -23.40 -6.50 -6.43
N ALA A 288 -22.64 -6.72 -7.50
CA ALA A 288 -23.14 -7.34 -8.72
C ALA A 288 -23.28 -8.87 -8.61
N GLU A 289 -22.31 -9.52 -7.97
CA GLU A 289 -22.09 -10.96 -8.04
C GLU A 289 -22.00 -11.63 -6.67
N GLY A 290 -22.09 -10.88 -5.57
CA GLY A 290 -22.02 -11.44 -4.23
C GLY A 290 -20.63 -11.99 -3.86
N HIS A 291 -19.58 -11.66 -4.62
CA HIS A 291 -18.20 -12.14 -4.42
C HIS A 291 -17.27 -11.01 -3.96
N LEU A 292 -16.59 -11.20 -2.82
CA LEU A 292 -15.62 -10.23 -2.31
C LEU A 292 -14.20 -10.79 -2.41
N ARG A 293 -13.45 -10.31 -3.40
CA ARG A 293 -12.02 -10.69 -3.63
C ARG A 293 -11.01 -9.85 -2.84
N TRP A 294 -11.43 -9.20 -1.74
CA TRP A 294 -10.53 -8.49 -0.84
C TRP A 294 -9.72 -9.50 -0.01
N ASP A 295 -8.40 -9.39 -0.03
CA ASP A 295 -7.52 -10.28 0.72
C ASP A 295 -7.14 -9.63 2.07
N SER A 296 -7.66 -10.19 3.16
CA SER A 296 -7.46 -9.69 4.53
C SER A 296 -6.13 -10.13 5.15
N LEU A 297 -5.19 -10.70 4.39
CA LEU A 297 -3.90 -11.14 4.93
C LEU A 297 -3.19 -10.06 5.75
N GLY A 298 -3.19 -8.82 5.27
CA GLY A 298 -2.55 -7.72 5.99
C GLY A 298 -3.26 -7.36 7.31
N GLU A 299 -4.56 -7.61 7.43
CA GLU A 299 -5.29 -7.48 8.71
C GLU A 299 -4.82 -8.54 9.72
N PHE A 300 -4.64 -9.79 9.27
CA PHE A 300 -4.15 -10.88 10.10
C PHE A 300 -2.71 -10.61 10.57
N CYS A 301 -1.82 -10.18 9.65
CA CYS A 301 -0.45 -9.83 9.99
C CYS A 301 -0.37 -8.65 10.97
N ALA A 302 -1.17 -7.59 10.75
CA ALA A 302 -1.23 -6.44 11.65
C ALA A 302 -1.76 -6.82 13.05
N LEU A 303 -2.72 -7.75 13.12
CA LEU A 303 -3.24 -8.28 14.39
C LEU A 303 -2.16 -9.03 15.18
N GLY A 304 -1.38 -9.88 14.51
CA GLY A 304 -0.26 -10.61 15.13
C GLY A 304 0.79 -9.66 15.70
N GLU A 305 1.22 -8.66 14.91
CA GLU A 305 2.16 -7.63 15.36
C GLU A 305 1.61 -6.76 16.49
N SER A 306 0.31 -6.43 16.46
CA SER A 306 -0.34 -5.70 17.55
C SER A 306 -0.31 -6.49 18.87
N PHE A 307 -0.53 -7.81 18.83
CA PHE A 307 -0.44 -8.66 20.02
C PHE A 307 0.99 -8.77 20.54
N LYS A 308 1.97 -8.95 19.65
CA LYS A 308 3.40 -8.96 20.03
C LYS A 308 3.83 -7.64 20.66
N PHE A 309 3.41 -6.52 20.10
CA PHE A 309 3.67 -5.21 20.69
C PHE A 309 3.04 -5.05 22.08
N LEU A 310 1.82 -5.55 22.29
CA LEU A 310 1.18 -5.55 23.61
C LEU A 310 1.97 -6.43 24.60
N ALA A 311 2.43 -7.60 24.16
CA ALA A 311 3.24 -8.50 24.95
C ALA A 311 4.54 -7.83 25.42
N ASP A 312 5.30 -7.24 24.51
CA ASP A 312 6.56 -6.56 24.81
C ASP A 312 6.36 -5.32 25.68
N SER A 313 5.37 -4.48 25.35
CA SER A 313 5.17 -3.19 26.01
C SER A 313 4.55 -3.29 27.41
N LYS A 314 3.83 -4.39 27.70
CA LYS A 314 3.13 -4.60 28.98
C LYS A 314 3.55 -5.86 29.73
N GLY A 315 4.45 -6.68 29.19
CA GLY A 315 4.80 -7.97 29.75
C GLY A 315 3.61 -8.94 29.79
N ASN A 316 2.76 -8.93 28.75
CA ASN A 316 1.55 -9.75 28.69
C ASN A 316 1.81 -11.07 27.95
N SER A 317 2.03 -12.16 28.70
CA SER A 317 2.31 -13.48 28.14
C SER A 317 1.16 -14.05 27.29
N LYS A 318 -0.10 -13.83 27.69
CA LYS A 318 -1.27 -14.25 26.89
C LYS A 318 -1.31 -13.56 25.54
N ALA A 319 -0.92 -12.28 25.48
CA ALA A 319 -0.80 -11.56 24.21
C ALA A 319 0.33 -12.14 23.34
N ALA A 320 1.43 -12.62 23.92
CA ALA A 320 2.48 -13.29 23.15
C ALA A 320 1.94 -14.55 22.45
N VAL A 321 1.25 -15.41 23.20
CA VAL A 321 0.61 -16.63 22.67
C VAL A 321 -0.40 -16.30 21.57
N LEU A 322 -1.24 -15.27 21.76
CA LEU A 322 -2.18 -14.81 20.73
C LEU A 322 -1.44 -14.36 19.45
N GLY A 323 -0.36 -13.59 19.60
CA GLY A 323 0.45 -13.12 18.46
C GLY A 323 1.09 -14.28 17.68
N GLU A 324 1.71 -15.23 18.37
CA GLU A 324 2.35 -16.40 17.75
C GLU A 324 1.35 -17.32 17.05
N THR A 325 0.18 -17.54 17.66
CA THR A 325 -0.87 -18.39 17.07
C THR A 325 -1.57 -17.72 15.88
N VAL A 326 -1.65 -16.37 15.84
CA VAL A 326 -2.07 -15.64 14.63
C VAL A 326 -1.09 -15.87 13.48
N GLU A 327 0.22 -15.86 13.74
CA GLU A 327 1.23 -16.14 12.71
C GLU A 327 1.13 -17.57 12.18
N ALA A 328 0.98 -18.55 13.06
CA ALA A 328 0.78 -19.95 12.69
C ALA A 328 -0.49 -20.12 11.83
N ALA A 329 -1.59 -19.47 12.20
CA ALA A 329 -2.84 -19.49 11.43
C ALA A 329 -2.67 -18.86 10.05
N THR A 330 -1.97 -17.72 9.98
CA THR A 330 -1.68 -16.99 8.75
C THR A 330 -0.82 -17.82 7.80
N GLN A 331 0.24 -18.46 8.31
CA GLN A 331 1.07 -19.38 7.54
C GLN A 331 0.25 -20.52 6.96
N ARG A 332 -0.58 -21.17 7.78
CA ARG A 332 -1.41 -22.30 7.34
C ARG A 332 -2.49 -21.90 6.33
N LEU A 333 -2.99 -20.67 6.40
CA LEU A 333 -3.88 -20.10 5.38
C LEU A 333 -3.18 -19.98 4.03
N LEU A 334 -1.93 -19.52 4.01
CA LEU A 334 -1.11 -19.40 2.80
C LEU A 334 -0.72 -20.77 2.22
N GLU A 335 -0.24 -21.69 3.05
CA GLU A 335 0.20 -23.03 2.64
C GLU A 335 -0.93 -23.83 1.97
N ASN A 336 -2.16 -23.68 2.47
CA ASN A 336 -3.33 -24.38 1.94
C ASN A 336 -4.03 -23.63 0.79
N GLY A 337 -3.53 -22.46 0.38
CA GLY A 337 -4.12 -21.68 -0.70
C GLY A 337 -5.52 -21.13 -0.39
N ASN A 338 -5.83 -20.87 0.87
CA ASN A 338 -7.15 -20.40 1.33
C ASN A 338 -7.30 -18.87 1.30
N SER A 339 -6.52 -18.19 0.46
CA SER A 339 -6.73 -16.77 0.15
C SER A 339 -7.90 -16.59 -0.83
N PRO A 340 -8.53 -15.40 -0.88
CA PRO A 340 -9.62 -15.13 -1.80
C PRO A 340 -9.19 -15.23 -3.28
N GLY A 341 -9.93 -16.02 -4.05
CA GLY A 341 -9.89 -16.05 -5.50
C GLY A 341 -10.63 -14.87 -6.13
N ARG A 342 -10.54 -14.76 -7.45
CA ARG A 342 -11.04 -13.59 -8.19
C ARG A 342 -12.41 -13.80 -8.84
N LYS A 343 -12.85 -15.06 -8.95
CA LYS A 343 -14.07 -15.43 -9.66
C LYS A 343 -15.10 -15.97 -8.68
N VAL A 344 -16.37 -15.74 -9.00
CA VAL A 344 -17.50 -16.39 -8.34
C VAL A 344 -17.30 -17.91 -8.36
N GLY A 345 -17.50 -18.56 -7.21
CA GLY A 345 -17.27 -19.98 -7.00
C GLY A 345 -15.87 -20.31 -6.45
N ASP A 346 -14.92 -19.37 -6.50
CA ASP A 346 -13.68 -19.49 -5.72
C ASP A 346 -13.94 -19.15 -4.24
N THR A 347 -13.00 -19.50 -3.37
CA THR A 347 -12.87 -18.92 -2.01
C THR A 347 -12.98 -17.40 -2.10
N ASP A 348 -13.80 -16.76 -1.26
CA ASP A 348 -13.83 -15.31 -1.12
C ASP A 348 -13.32 -14.84 0.25
N ASN A 349 -13.38 -13.53 0.51
CA ASN A 349 -12.96 -12.94 1.78
C ASN A 349 -13.55 -13.64 3.02
N ARG A 350 -14.83 -13.99 2.99
CA ARG A 350 -15.55 -14.62 4.11
C ARG A 350 -15.06 -16.05 4.36
N ASP A 351 -14.80 -16.79 3.29
CA ASP A 351 -14.19 -18.12 3.38
C ASP A 351 -12.79 -18.04 4.00
N SER A 352 -11.97 -17.06 3.58
CA SER A 352 -10.63 -16.88 4.16
C SER A 352 -10.68 -16.53 5.65
N HIS A 353 -11.67 -15.74 6.09
CA HIS A 353 -11.87 -15.42 7.51
C HIS A 353 -12.28 -16.66 8.31
N PHE A 354 -13.14 -17.52 7.75
CA PHE A 354 -13.47 -18.80 8.37
C PHE A 354 -12.22 -19.68 8.52
N TYR A 355 -11.42 -19.85 7.46
CA TYR A 355 -10.19 -20.64 7.53
C TYR A 355 -9.19 -20.07 8.53
N PHE A 356 -9.03 -18.74 8.57
CA PHE A 356 -8.19 -18.08 9.55
C PHE A 356 -8.67 -18.39 10.98
N ALA A 357 -9.97 -18.24 11.26
CA ALA A 357 -10.54 -18.55 12.57
C ALA A 357 -10.35 -20.02 12.97
N LEU A 358 -10.54 -20.95 12.03
CA LEU A 358 -10.29 -22.38 12.25
C LEU A 358 -8.84 -22.64 12.62
N TYR A 359 -7.89 -22.15 11.82
CA TYR A 359 -6.46 -22.40 12.06
C TYR A 359 -5.96 -21.70 13.33
N TRP A 360 -6.51 -20.54 13.65
CA TRP A 360 -6.16 -19.83 14.87
C TRP A 360 -6.68 -20.54 16.11
N ALA A 361 -7.93 -21.01 16.10
CA ALA A 361 -8.48 -21.80 17.20
C ALA A 361 -7.71 -23.13 17.38
N GLU A 362 -7.36 -23.81 16.27
CA GLU A 362 -6.53 -25.03 16.33
C GLU A 362 -5.13 -24.75 16.89
N ALA A 363 -4.48 -23.64 16.51
CA ALA A 363 -3.17 -23.26 17.06
C ALA A 363 -3.25 -22.90 18.55
N LEU A 364 -4.29 -22.18 18.97
CA LEU A 364 -4.54 -21.83 20.37
C LEU A 364 -4.83 -23.05 21.24
N ALA A 365 -5.56 -24.04 20.71
CA ALA A 365 -5.84 -25.29 21.40
C ALA A 365 -4.61 -26.21 21.49
N ALA A 366 -3.66 -26.11 20.55
CA ALA A 366 -2.52 -27.01 20.44
C ALA A 366 -1.23 -26.51 21.12
N GLN A 367 -1.12 -25.21 21.42
CA GLN A 367 0.05 -24.65 22.11
C GLN A 367 0.13 -25.10 23.58
N ASP A 368 1.34 -25.08 24.15
CA ASP A 368 1.68 -25.56 25.49
C ASP A 368 2.18 -24.47 26.46
N GLU A 369 2.13 -23.20 26.06
CA GLU A 369 2.58 -22.05 26.85
C GLU A 369 1.50 -21.52 27.82
N ASP A 370 0.21 -21.65 27.47
CA ASP A 370 -0.92 -21.23 28.31
C ASP A 370 -2.04 -22.29 28.31
N ALA A 371 -2.10 -23.10 29.36
CA ALA A 371 -3.04 -24.21 29.46
C ALA A 371 -4.51 -23.77 29.55
N ASP A 372 -4.80 -22.59 30.11
CA ASP A 372 -6.16 -22.06 30.20
C ASP A 372 -6.66 -21.66 28.81
N LEU A 373 -5.84 -20.94 28.03
CA LEU A 373 -6.17 -20.59 26.63
C LEU A 373 -6.35 -21.85 25.77
N ALA A 374 -5.50 -22.87 25.95
CA ALA A 374 -5.66 -24.13 25.22
C ALA A 374 -7.01 -24.79 25.53
N ALA A 375 -7.38 -24.89 26.80
CA ALA A 375 -8.65 -25.48 27.24
C ALA A 375 -9.87 -24.68 26.76
N ASP A 376 -9.79 -23.34 26.77
CA ASP A 376 -10.87 -22.45 26.31
C ASP A 376 -11.11 -22.60 24.79
N PHE A 377 -10.05 -22.79 23.99
CA PHE A 377 -10.15 -22.87 22.53
C PHE A 377 -10.33 -24.28 21.98
N GLU A 378 -10.06 -25.35 22.73
CA GLU A 378 -10.33 -26.74 22.32
C GLU A 378 -11.78 -26.95 21.82
N PRO A 379 -12.85 -26.55 22.55
CA PRO A 379 -14.22 -26.73 22.05
C PRO A 379 -14.53 -25.88 20.82
N VAL A 380 -13.92 -24.68 20.70
CA VAL A 380 -14.11 -23.79 19.55
C VAL A 380 -13.46 -24.38 18.30
N ALA A 381 -12.21 -24.84 18.41
CA ALA A 381 -11.49 -25.49 17.32
C ALA A 381 -12.25 -26.71 16.80
N ARG A 382 -12.78 -27.54 17.71
CA ARG A 382 -13.59 -28.70 17.36
C ARG A 382 -14.88 -28.32 16.65
N ALA A 383 -15.62 -27.32 17.16
CA ALA A 383 -16.86 -26.88 16.54
C ALA A 383 -16.66 -26.30 15.14
N LEU A 384 -15.58 -25.53 14.92
CA LEU A 384 -15.21 -25.01 13.60
C LEU A 384 -14.82 -26.13 12.63
N ALA A 385 -14.06 -27.12 13.10
CA ALA A 385 -13.64 -28.27 12.29
C ALA A 385 -14.84 -29.15 11.89
N ASP A 386 -15.70 -29.50 12.85
CA ASP A 386 -16.89 -30.34 12.64
C ASP A 386 -17.95 -29.61 11.77
N GLY A 387 -18.04 -28.28 11.90
CA GLY A 387 -18.98 -27.43 11.16
C GLY A 387 -18.51 -27.01 9.76
N LYS A 388 -17.27 -27.32 9.37
CA LYS A 388 -16.60 -26.77 8.17
C LYS A 388 -17.46 -26.85 6.90
N ASP A 389 -17.95 -28.03 6.55
CA ASP A 389 -18.67 -28.22 5.28
C ASP A 389 -19.99 -27.45 5.25
N ALA A 390 -20.69 -27.37 6.38
CA ALA A 390 -21.91 -26.58 6.49
C ALA A 390 -21.63 -25.07 6.39
N ILE A 391 -20.58 -24.59 7.07
CA ILE A 391 -20.17 -23.18 7.03
C ILE A 391 -19.84 -22.74 5.60
N LEU A 392 -18.98 -23.50 4.91
CA LEU A 392 -18.58 -23.19 3.53
C LEU A 392 -19.77 -23.25 2.56
N ALA A 393 -20.68 -24.21 2.73
CA ALA A 393 -21.90 -24.28 1.92
C ALA A 393 -22.83 -23.07 2.15
N GLU A 394 -22.96 -22.60 3.38
CA GLU A 394 -23.76 -21.42 3.72
C GLU A 394 -23.14 -20.12 3.16
N ILE A 395 -21.81 -19.99 3.16
CA ILE A 395 -21.10 -18.86 2.54
C ILE A 395 -21.27 -18.90 1.01
N ALA A 396 -21.03 -20.05 0.38
CA ALA A 396 -21.15 -20.20 -1.07
C ALA A 396 -22.57 -19.92 -1.59
N ALA A 397 -23.61 -20.15 -0.78
CA ALA A 397 -25.00 -19.97 -1.17
C ALA A 397 -25.38 -18.53 -1.57
N ILE A 398 -24.61 -17.53 -1.15
CA ILE A 398 -24.83 -16.12 -1.53
C ILE A 398 -23.99 -15.66 -2.73
N GLN A 399 -22.97 -16.41 -3.13
CA GLN A 399 -22.16 -16.09 -4.30
C GLN A 399 -22.98 -16.24 -5.60
N GLY A 400 -22.65 -15.44 -6.61
CA GLY A 400 -23.32 -15.39 -7.91
C GLY A 400 -24.65 -14.64 -7.91
N LYS A 401 -24.99 -13.94 -6.82
CA LYS A 401 -26.24 -13.19 -6.66
C LYS A 401 -25.94 -11.73 -6.32
N PRO A 402 -26.72 -10.76 -6.84
CA PRO A 402 -26.58 -9.37 -6.43
C PRO A 402 -26.78 -9.21 -4.92
N ALA A 403 -25.93 -8.39 -4.29
CA ALA A 403 -26.00 -8.07 -2.87
C ALA A 403 -26.52 -6.63 -2.68
N ASP A 404 -27.51 -6.46 -1.80
CA ASP A 404 -28.01 -5.14 -1.41
C ASP A 404 -27.34 -4.72 -0.09
N LEU A 405 -26.47 -3.71 -0.17
CA LEU A 405 -25.82 -3.12 1.00
C LEU A 405 -26.61 -1.95 1.59
N GLY A 406 -27.70 -1.49 0.96
CA GLY A 406 -28.46 -0.31 1.40
C GLY A 406 -27.76 1.03 1.22
N GLY A 407 -26.60 1.06 0.56
CA GLY A 407 -25.81 2.27 0.31
C GLY A 407 -24.43 1.94 -0.29
N TYR A 408 -23.58 2.96 -0.44
CA TYR A 408 -22.18 2.80 -0.87
C TYR A 408 -21.21 3.39 0.16
N PHE A 409 -21.24 4.72 0.36
CA PHE A 409 -20.41 5.37 1.39
C PHE A 409 -20.92 5.17 2.81
N HIS A 410 -22.25 5.04 2.95
CA HIS A 410 -22.92 4.77 4.21
C HIS A 410 -23.95 3.68 3.95
N THR A 411 -23.55 2.43 4.21
CA THR A 411 -24.38 1.25 4.00
C THR A 411 -25.35 1.06 5.16
N ASP A 412 -26.41 0.27 4.94
CA ASP A 412 -27.29 -0.17 6.01
C ASP A 412 -26.61 -1.30 6.80
N PHE A 413 -26.53 -1.15 8.12
CA PHE A 413 -25.77 -2.07 8.97
C PHE A 413 -26.32 -3.50 8.92
N GLU A 414 -27.64 -3.67 9.02
CA GLU A 414 -28.28 -4.98 9.06
C GLU A 414 -28.14 -5.70 7.71
N LYS A 415 -28.33 -4.97 6.61
CA LYS A 415 -28.09 -5.50 5.26
C LYS A 415 -26.64 -5.90 5.04
N THR A 416 -25.70 -5.05 5.44
CA THR A 416 -24.26 -5.35 5.32
C THR A 416 -23.89 -6.57 6.15
N ALA A 417 -24.38 -6.66 7.40
CA ALA A 417 -24.13 -7.81 8.26
C ALA A 417 -24.70 -9.11 7.67
N ALA A 418 -25.90 -9.08 7.09
CA ALA A 418 -26.50 -10.24 6.43
C ALA A 418 -25.67 -10.73 5.22
N VAL A 419 -25.11 -9.81 4.44
CA VAL A 419 -24.24 -10.13 3.28
C VAL A 419 -22.85 -10.63 3.72
N MET A 420 -22.29 -10.04 4.78
CA MET A 420 -20.93 -10.35 5.24
C MET A 420 -20.86 -11.55 6.18
N ARG A 421 -21.97 -11.90 6.86
CA ARG A 421 -22.04 -13.01 7.82
C ARG A 421 -23.17 -13.99 7.48
N PRO A 422 -23.18 -14.58 6.27
CA PRO A 422 -24.28 -15.43 5.80
C PRO A 422 -24.37 -16.77 6.53
N SER A 423 -23.27 -17.27 7.09
CA SER A 423 -23.24 -18.55 7.78
C SER A 423 -23.80 -18.47 9.19
N ARG A 424 -24.98 -19.06 9.39
CA ARG A 424 -25.61 -19.18 10.71
C ARG A 424 -24.81 -20.13 11.60
N THR A 425 -24.24 -21.19 11.01
CA THR A 425 -23.41 -22.15 11.72
C THR A 425 -22.18 -21.47 12.30
N LEU A 426 -21.44 -20.70 11.49
CA LEU A 426 -20.29 -19.94 11.97
C LEU A 426 -20.69 -18.90 13.02
N ASN A 427 -21.75 -18.13 12.76
CA ASN A 427 -22.21 -17.11 13.71
C ASN A 427 -22.58 -17.70 15.09
N ALA A 428 -23.11 -18.93 15.14
CA ALA A 428 -23.45 -19.60 16.39
C ALA A 428 -22.23 -20.13 17.17
N ILE A 429 -21.11 -20.39 16.50
CA ILE A 429 -19.86 -20.83 17.14
C ILE A 429 -19.12 -19.62 17.75
N ILE A 430 -19.19 -18.46 17.11
CA ILE A 430 -18.51 -17.24 17.55
C ILE A 430 -19.27 -16.47 18.64
N ALA A 431 -20.60 -16.65 18.73
CA ALA A 431 -21.47 -16.01 19.72
C ALA A 431 -21.38 -16.68 21.09
#